data_AF-A0A8S9S4W4-F1
#
_entry.id   AF-A0A8S9S4W4-F1
#
_cell.length_a   1.000
_cell.length_b   1.000
_cell.length_c   1.000
_cell.angle_alpha   90.00
_cell.angle_beta   90.00
_cell.angle_gamma   90.00
#
_symmetry.space_group_name_H-M   'P 1'
#
loop_
_entity.id
_entity.type
_entity.pdbx_description
1 polymer ?
#
loop_
_entity_poly.entity_id
_entity_poly.type
_entity_poly.pdbx_seq_one_letter_code
_entity_poly.pdbx_strand_id
1 'polypeptide(L)'
;MPRKFSFPSIKMYDGMGDPDDHIAQYKQRMLAVALPKESCEATMRKGFGSTLIGPALQWYINLPTRSISSFASLSDNFVEQFASSMSLERTSDGLYDILQHRVEPLRE
;
A
#
# COMPACT_ATOMS: atom_id res chain seq x y z
N MET A 1 1.61 23.14 -27.85
CA MET A 1 2.42 22.11 -27.15
C MET A 1 1.53 21.42 -26.12
N PRO A 2 1.48 20.08 -26.04
CA PRO A 2 0.69 19.45 -24.99
C PRO A 2 1.39 19.69 -23.65
N ARG A 3 0.65 20.25 -22.69
CA ARG A 3 1.12 20.39 -21.32
C ARG A 3 1.42 18.99 -20.83
N LYS A 4 2.71 18.70 -20.58
CA LYS A 4 3.13 17.46 -19.97
C LYS A 4 2.37 17.37 -18.66
N PHE A 5 1.44 16.43 -18.55
CA PHE A 5 0.83 16.05 -17.28
C PHE A 5 1.97 15.52 -16.42
N SER A 6 2.65 16.41 -15.71
CA SER A 6 3.66 16.03 -14.75
C SER A 6 2.87 15.58 -13.54
N PHE A 7 2.79 14.27 -13.34
CA PHE A 7 2.29 13.76 -12.08
C PHE A 7 3.11 14.41 -10.96
N PRO A 8 2.48 15.00 -9.94
CA PRO A 8 3.21 15.51 -8.79
C PRO A 8 4.04 14.36 -8.21
N SER A 9 5.26 14.67 -7.75
CA SER A 9 6.15 13.68 -7.13
C SER A 9 5.48 13.13 -5.86
N ILE A 10 4.88 11.95 -5.98
CA ILE A 10 4.33 11.19 -4.85
C ILE A 10 5.45 10.28 -4.37
N LYS A 11 5.60 10.15 -3.05
CA LYS A 11 6.61 9.28 -2.46
C LYS A 11 6.31 7.83 -2.89
N MET A 12 7.35 7.11 -3.30
CA MET A 12 7.22 5.70 -3.62
C MET A 12 6.93 4.90 -2.35
N TYR A 13 6.00 3.96 -2.43
CA TYR A 13 5.62 3.09 -1.33
C TYR A 13 6.13 1.68 -1.58
N ASP A 14 6.98 1.17 -0.69
CA ASP A 14 7.61 -0.15 -0.78
C ASP A 14 6.83 -1.27 -0.10
N GLY A 15 5.88 -0.95 0.79
CA GLY A 15 5.15 -1.94 1.58
C GLY A 15 5.30 -1.77 3.10
N MET A 16 6.34 -1.10 3.58
CA MET A 16 6.63 -0.98 5.02
C MET A 16 6.00 0.24 5.72
N GLY A 17 5.43 1.18 4.96
CA GLY A 17 4.81 2.39 5.52
C GLY A 17 3.38 2.16 6.02
N ASP A 18 2.73 3.24 6.46
CA ASP A 18 1.29 3.20 6.71
C ASP A 18 0.52 3.29 5.36
N PRO A 19 -0.31 2.29 5.02
CA PRO A 19 -1.01 2.28 3.74
C PRO A 19 -2.10 3.36 3.65
N ASP A 20 -2.70 3.77 4.78
CA ASP A 20 -3.75 4.79 4.82
C ASP A 20 -3.17 6.18 4.54
N ASP A 21 -2.02 6.51 5.13
CA ASP A 21 -1.27 7.75 4.85
C ASP A 21 -0.91 7.86 3.36
N HIS A 22 -0.44 6.76 2.75
CA HIS A 22 -0.13 6.74 1.32
C HIS A 22 -1.37 6.99 0.46
N ILE A 23 -2.51 6.35 0.78
CA ILE A 23 -3.78 6.57 0.09
C ILE A 23 -4.26 8.01 0.25
N ALA A 24 -4.20 8.57 1.45
CA ALA A 24 -4.61 9.93 1.74
C ALA A 24 -3.77 10.94 0.95
N GLN A 25 -2.44 10.77 0.95
CA GLN A 25 -1.53 11.60 0.18
C GLN A 25 -1.82 11.49 -1.33
N TYR A 26 -2.03 10.28 -1.83
CA TYR A 26 -2.37 10.05 -3.24
C TYR A 26 -3.69 10.74 -3.63
N LYS A 27 -4.76 10.56 -2.84
CA LYS A 27 -6.07 11.20 -3.05
C LYS A 27 -5.94 12.72 -3.08
N GLN A 28 -5.25 13.31 -2.11
CA GLN A 28 -5.05 14.76 -2.05
C GLN A 28 -4.36 15.31 -3.30
N ARG A 29 -3.36 14.58 -3.83
CA ARG A 29 -2.66 14.98 -5.05
C ARG A 29 -3.54 14.85 -6.28
N MET A 30 -4.38 13.82 -6.38
CA MET A 30 -5.31 13.64 -7.49
C MET A 30 -6.43 14.68 -7.51
N LEU A 31 -6.91 15.13 -6.35
CA LEU A 31 -7.86 16.23 -6.25
C LEU A 31 -7.30 17.54 -6.87
N ALA A 32 -5.99 17.77 -6.76
CA ALA A 32 -5.35 18.94 -7.35
C ALA A 32 -5.25 18.92 -8.89
N VAL A 33 -5.46 17.76 -9.53
CA VAL A 33 -5.29 17.58 -10.98
C VAL A 33 -6.57 17.96 -11.76
N ALA A 34 -7.68 18.27 -11.08
CA ALA A 34 -8.94 18.77 -11.68
C ALA A 34 -9.41 17.97 -12.92
N LEU A 35 -9.46 16.64 -12.80
CA LEU A 35 -9.92 15.75 -13.89
C LEU A 35 -11.44 15.49 -13.81
N PRO A 36 -12.11 15.29 -14.97
CA PRO A 36 -13.47 14.77 -15.02
C PRO A 36 -13.60 13.45 -14.26
N LYS A 37 -14.71 13.24 -13.55
CA LYS A 37 -14.89 12.12 -12.60
C LYS A 37 -14.65 10.73 -13.23
N GLU A 38 -15.06 10.52 -14.47
CA GLU A 38 -14.88 9.23 -15.18
C GLU A 38 -13.45 8.97 -15.63
N SER A 39 -12.72 10.00 -16.08
CA SER A 39 -11.30 9.86 -16.42
C SER A 39 -10.42 9.87 -15.16
N CYS A 40 -10.92 10.40 -14.05
CA CYS A 40 -10.27 10.39 -12.75
C CYS A 40 -10.02 8.96 -12.26
N GLU A 41 -11.04 8.09 -12.22
CA GLU A 41 -10.90 6.71 -11.70
C GLU A 41 -9.84 5.87 -12.44
N ALA A 42 -9.84 5.90 -13.78
CA ALA A 42 -8.85 5.19 -14.57
C ALA A 42 -7.44 5.77 -14.40
N THR A 43 -7.35 7.10 -14.28
CA THR A 43 -6.09 7.81 -14.03
C THR A 43 -5.56 7.53 -12.62
N MET A 44 -6.44 7.48 -11.62
CA MET A 44 -6.12 7.18 -10.23
C MET A 44 -5.58 5.76 -10.08
N ARG A 45 -6.21 4.76 -10.72
CA ARG A 45 -5.69 3.38 -10.67
C ARG A 45 -4.31 3.29 -11.32
N LYS A 46 -4.17 3.80 -12.55
CA LYS A 46 -2.88 3.76 -13.28
C LYS A 46 -1.77 4.54 -12.56
N GLY A 47 -2.10 5.72 -12.03
CA GLY A 47 -1.18 6.55 -11.30
C GLY A 47 -0.78 5.93 -9.96
N PHE A 48 -1.71 5.27 -9.25
CA PHE A 48 -1.43 4.59 -7.99
C PHE A 48 -0.37 3.51 -8.17
N GLY A 49 -0.54 2.63 -9.17
CA GLY A 49 0.47 1.61 -9.49
C GLY A 49 1.86 2.19 -9.81
N SER A 50 1.93 3.42 -10.33
CA SER A 50 3.21 4.10 -10.61
C SER A 50 3.91 4.64 -9.36
N THR A 51 3.19 4.71 -8.23
CA THR A 51 3.74 5.12 -6.92
C THR A 51 4.18 3.93 -6.06
N LEU A 52 3.95 2.70 -6.51
CA LEU A 52 4.30 1.49 -5.77
C LEU A 52 5.64 0.95 -6.26
N ILE A 53 6.44 0.41 -5.33
CA ILE A 53 7.69 -0.28 -5.61
C ILE A 53 7.77 -1.59 -4.82
N GLY A 54 8.72 -2.45 -5.16
CA GLY A 54 8.99 -3.68 -4.41
C GLY A 54 7.76 -4.58 -4.23
N PRO A 55 7.52 -5.12 -3.01
CA PRO A 55 6.34 -5.94 -2.69
C PRO A 55 5.00 -5.29 -3.04
N ALA A 56 4.85 -3.98 -2.82
CA ALA A 56 3.61 -3.26 -3.14
C ALA A 56 3.30 -3.25 -4.64
N LEU A 57 4.33 -3.06 -5.47
CA LEU A 57 4.17 -3.14 -6.92
C LEU A 57 3.84 -4.57 -7.37
N GLN A 58 4.50 -5.57 -6.79
CA GLN A 58 4.23 -6.98 -7.09
C GLN A 58 2.79 -7.36 -6.75
N TRP A 59 2.29 -6.92 -5.60
CA TRP A 59 0.88 -7.10 -5.25
C TRP A 59 -0.04 -6.47 -6.31
N TYR A 60 0.22 -5.22 -6.70
CA TYR A 60 -0.62 -4.50 -7.66
C TYR A 60 -0.71 -5.17 -9.03
N ILE A 61 0.41 -5.67 -9.58
CA ILE A 61 0.41 -6.35 -10.88
C ILE A 61 -0.26 -7.74 -10.85
N ASN A 62 -0.32 -8.36 -9.67
CA ASN A 62 -0.97 -9.66 -9.48
C ASN A 62 -2.47 -9.55 -9.19
N LEU A 63 -3.02 -8.32 -9.10
CA LEU A 63 -4.45 -8.13 -8.87
C LEU A 63 -5.28 -8.62 -10.06
N PRO A 64 -6.39 -9.34 -9.82
CA PRO A 64 -7.27 -9.78 -10.89
C PRO A 64 -7.88 -8.56 -11.60
N THR A 65 -7.60 -8.45 -12.90
CA THR A 65 -8.02 -7.33 -13.78
C THR A 65 -9.53 -7.11 -13.81
N ARG A 66 -10.34 -8.08 -13.37
CA ARG A 66 -11.81 -8.01 -13.32
C ARG A 66 -12.40 -7.61 -11.95
N SER A 67 -11.62 -7.59 -10.87
CA SER A 67 -12.16 -7.31 -9.52
C SER A 67 -12.14 -5.83 -9.14
N ILE A 68 -11.34 -5.00 -9.83
CA ILE A 68 -11.10 -3.61 -9.41
C ILE A 68 -11.62 -2.64 -10.47
N SER A 69 -12.91 -2.34 -10.38
CA SER A 69 -13.59 -1.35 -11.22
C SER A 69 -13.42 0.08 -10.71
N SER A 70 -13.09 0.26 -9.43
CA SER A 70 -12.97 1.57 -8.76
C SER A 70 -11.67 1.70 -7.96
N PHE A 71 -11.20 2.93 -7.80
CA PHE A 71 -10.09 3.25 -6.89
C PHE A 71 -10.43 2.94 -5.43
N ALA A 72 -11.70 3.05 -5.03
CA ALA A 72 -12.15 2.71 -3.68
C ALA A 72 -11.89 1.22 -3.36
N SER A 73 -12.28 0.31 -4.26
CA SER A 73 -12.01 -1.12 -4.11
C SER A 73 -10.51 -1.42 -4.10
N LEU A 74 -9.73 -0.70 -4.90
CA LEU A 74 -8.26 -0.82 -4.89
C LEU A 74 -7.67 -0.42 -3.53
N SER A 75 -8.09 0.73 -2.99
CA SER A 75 -7.58 1.22 -1.70
C SER A 75 -7.96 0.30 -0.55
N ASP A 76 -9.16 -0.26 -0.57
CA ASP A 76 -9.64 -1.18 0.46
C ASP A 76 -8.81 -2.47 0.49
N ASN A 77 -8.61 -3.10 -0.67
CA ASN A 77 -7.75 -4.29 -0.79
C ASN A 77 -6.28 -3.99 -0.43
N PHE A 78 -5.80 -2.78 -0.73
CA PHE A 78 -4.44 -2.36 -0.39
C PHE A 78 -4.26 -2.24 1.11
N VAL A 79 -5.20 -1.59 1.81
CA VAL A 79 -5.17 -1.53 3.28
C VAL A 79 -5.28 -2.92 3.87
N GLU A 80 -6.20 -3.76 3.40
CA GLU A 80 -6.35 -5.13 3.90
C GLU A 80 -5.05 -5.93 3.81
N GLN A 81 -4.32 -5.82 2.68
CA GLN A 81 -3.04 -6.52 2.54
C GLN A 81 -1.93 -5.92 3.42
N PHE A 82 -1.64 -4.62 3.27
CA PHE A 82 -0.46 -4.03 3.89
C PHE A 82 -0.65 -3.67 5.36
N ALA A 83 -1.88 -3.37 5.81
CA ALA A 83 -2.17 -3.22 7.24
C ALA A 83 -2.08 -4.56 7.97
N SER A 84 -2.51 -5.66 7.32
CA SER A 84 -2.34 -7.01 7.87
C SER A 84 -0.87 -7.40 7.93
N SER A 85 -0.06 -7.10 6.90
CA SER A 85 1.39 -7.35 6.92
C SER A 85 2.10 -6.66 8.09
N MET A 86 1.78 -5.38 8.37
CA MET A 86 2.33 -4.67 9.52
C MET A 86 2.00 -5.34 10.87
N SER A 87 0.80 -5.94 10.99
CA SER A 87 0.37 -6.63 12.22
C SER A 87 1.00 -8.03 12.36
N LEU A 88 1.18 -8.74 11.24
CA LEU A 88 1.69 -10.11 11.24
C LEU A 88 3.21 -10.15 11.45
N GLU A 89 3.96 -9.22 10.86
CA GLU A 89 5.42 -9.10 11.09
C GLU A 89 5.74 -8.77 12.56
N ARG A 90 4.94 -7.91 13.19
CA ARG A 90 5.08 -7.60 14.63
C ARG A 90 4.73 -8.78 15.53
N THR A 91 3.88 -9.70 15.07
CA THR A 91 3.50 -10.89 15.86
C THR A 91 4.48 -12.05 15.63
N SER A 92 5.07 -12.19 14.43
CA SER A 92 6.09 -13.19 14.11
C SER A 92 7.36 -13.01 14.95
N ASP A 93 7.82 -11.78 15.15
CA ASP A 93 9.02 -11.49 15.94
C ASP A 93 8.79 -11.72 17.45
N GLY A 94 7.57 -11.47 17.95
CA GLY A 94 7.20 -11.68 19.35
C GLY A 94 7.01 -13.15 19.77
N LEU A 95 6.90 -14.09 18.82
CA LEU A 95 6.74 -15.52 19.14
C LEU A 95 8.07 -16.24 19.39
N TYR A 96 9.21 -15.67 18.97
CA TYR A 96 10.52 -16.25 19.24
C TYR A 96 11.07 -15.86 20.63
N ASP A 97 10.71 -14.69 21.17
CA ASP A 97 11.20 -14.25 22.49
C ASP A 97 10.52 -14.99 23.66
N ILE A 98 9.24 -15.35 23.51
CA ILE A 98 8.45 -16.01 24.58
C ILE A 98 8.87 -17.47 24.81
N LEU A 99 9.46 -18.14 23.82
CA LEU A 99 9.98 -19.50 24.00
C LEU A 99 11.41 -19.52 24.55
N GLN A 100 12.17 -18.42 24.43
CA GLN A 100 13.58 -18.41 24.81
C GLN A 100 13.82 -18.09 26.28
N HIS A 101 12.83 -17.52 27.00
CA HIS A 101 12.97 -17.22 28.43
C HIS A 101 12.57 -18.38 29.38
N ARG A 102 12.29 -19.59 28.87
CA ARG A 102 11.88 -20.74 29.71
C ARG A 102 12.95 -21.82 29.86
N VAL A 103 14.23 -21.45 29.87
CA VAL A 103 15.30 -22.37 30.28
C VAL A 103 16.31 -21.62 31.16
N GLU A 104 15.86 -21.16 32.33
CA GLU A 104 16.79 -21.03 33.45
C GLU A 104 17.14 -22.44 33.94
N PRO A 105 18.44 -22.79 34.09
CA PRO A 105 18.83 -24.07 34.66
C PRO A 105 18.51 -24.08 36.16
N LEU A 106 17.62 -25.00 36.56
CA LEU A 106 17.42 -25.37 37.95
C LEU A 106 18.77 -25.80 38.54
N ARG A 107 19.33 -24.95 39.40
CA ARG A 107 20.45 -25.29 40.26
C ARG A 107 19.89 -25.98 41.50
N GLU A 108 20.09 -27.28 41.59
CA GLU A 108 20.21 -28.03 42.85
C GLU A 108 21.30 -29.09 42.70
#